data_AF-A0A453HIG9-F1
#
_entry.id   AF-A0A453HIG9-F1
#
_cell.length_a   1.000
_cell.length_b   1.000
_cell.length_c   1.000
_cell.angle_alpha   90.00
_cell.angle_beta   90.00
_cell.angle_gamma   90.00
#
_symmetry.space_group_name_H-M   'P 1'
#
loop_
_entity.id
_entity.type
_entity.pdbx_description
1 polymer ?
#
loop_
_entity_poly.entity_id
_entity_poly.type
_entity_poly.pdbx_seq_one_letter_code
_entity_poly.pdbx_strand_id
1 'polypeptide(L)'
;MPETLHKHKASENGKQSVEAVEAHLIDPQEKVEESASVDTKKSLFKNWPLMSSIIVYCIFSYHDMAYTEVFSLWAESDKKYGGLGLSSEDVGQTLGITGGSLLVYQMFIYPRINKVLGPIKCCQIAAALCIPILFAYPYMTYLSGPALSVILTIASVLKNDIAATIITSIFILQNNAVSQDQRGAANGLAMTAMSLFKAVAPAGAGIVFSWAQTRQHTFFLPGDHMVFFLLNMIELLGLVLTFKPFLAVPEHNDRN
;
A
#
# COMPACT_ATOMS: atom_id res chain seq x y z
N MET A 1 -8.71 11.44 33.84
CA MET A 1 -9.80 10.65 34.47
C MET A 1 -10.21 11.39 35.74
N PRO A 2 -11.51 11.67 35.95
CA PRO A 2 -12.52 10.63 36.18
C PRO A 2 -13.86 10.80 35.42
N GLU A 3 -14.50 9.64 35.26
CA GLU A 3 -15.93 9.33 35.07
C GLU A 3 -16.87 9.99 36.12
N THR A 4 -18.20 10.08 36.04
CA THR A 4 -19.27 9.52 35.18
C THR A 4 -20.57 10.30 35.45
N LEU A 5 -21.49 10.30 34.49
CA LEU A 5 -22.83 10.89 34.60
C LEU A 5 -23.80 9.90 35.30
N HIS A 6 -24.46 10.35 36.37
CA HIS A 6 -25.44 9.58 37.16
C HIS A 6 -26.87 9.57 36.59
N LYS A 7 -27.61 8.46 36.77
CA LYS A 7 -29.07 8.30 37.04
C LYS A 7 -29.32 6.83 37.47
N HIS A 8 -30.17 6.40 38.40
CA HIS A 8 -30.78 6.92 39.64
C HIS A 8 -31.21 5.67 40.46
N LYS A 9 -31.35 5.81 41.79
CA LYS A 9 -31.53 4.79 42.87
C LYS A 9 -32.83 3.96 42.87
N ALA A 10 -32.74 2.71 43.36
CA ALA A 10 -33.47 2.14 44.52
C ALA A 10 -32.98 0.69 44.78
N SER A 11 -32.09 0.43 45.74
CA SER A 11 -32.32 0.02 47.15
C SER A 11 -32.70 -1.46 47.38
N GLU A 12 -31.68 -2.22 47.78
CA GLU A 12 -31.61 -3.34 48.76
C GLU A 12 -32.81 -4.29 48.95
N ASN A 13 -32.62 -5.58 48.67
CA ASN A 13 -32.38 -6.60 49.71
C ASN A 13 -32.14 -8.01 49.14
N GLY A 14 -31.31 -8.79 49.84
CA GLY A 14 -31.47 -10.25 49.91
C GLY A 14 -30.63 -11.08 48.93
N LYS A 15 -29.46 -11.53 49.41
CA LYS A 15 -28.76 -12.71 48.88
C LYS A 15 -29.63 -13.96 49.05
N GLN A 16 -29.36 -14.95 48.19
CA GLN A 16 -29.55 -16.40 48.33
C GLN A 16 -30.73 -17.01 47.58
N SER A 17 -30.36 -18.02 46.79
CA SER A 17 -31.17 -19.04 46.11
C SER A 17 -32.21 -18.48 45.13
N VAL A 18 -32.05 -18.72 43.83
CA VAL A 18 -32.81 -19.76 43.12
C VAL A 18 -32.12 -19.99 41.76
N GLU A 19 -31.10 -20.86 41.74
CA GLU A 19 -30.48 -21.44 40.53
C GLU A 19 -31.44 -22.47 39.86
N ALA A 20 -32.76 -22.23 39.94
CA ALA A 20 -33.81 -23.16 39.56
C ALA A 20 -35.03 -22.48 38.90
N VAL A 21 -34.90 -21.25 38.41
CA VAL A 21 -35.95 -20.54 37.62
C VAL A 21 -35.47 -20.20 36.21
N GLU A 22 -34.46 -20.90 35.69
CA GLU A 22 -33.98 -20.68 34.31
C GLU A 22 -34.74 -21.50 33.25
N ALA A 23 -35.78 -22.24 33.65
CA ALA A 23 -36.46 -23.18 32.76
C ALA A 23 -37.87 -22.74 32.29
N HIS A 24 -38.34 -21.51 32.57
CA HIS A 24 -39.75 -21.22 32.29
C HIS A 24 -40.17 -19.83 31.80
N LEU A 25 -39.31 -19.03 31.19
CA LEU A 25 -39.75 -17.83 30.46
C LEU A 25 -38.86 -17.54 29.24
N ILE A 26 -38.71 -18.51 28.34
CA ILE A 26 -38.24 -18.22 26.97
C ILE A 26 -39.44 -17.64 26.21
N ASP A 27 -39.55 -16.32 26.22
CA ASP A 27 -40.40 -15.60 25.27
C ASP A 27 -39.76 -15.73 23.87
N PRO A 28 -40.47 -16.23 22.84
CA PRO A 28 -39.90 -16.39 21.49
C PRO A 28 -39.52 -15.06 20.81
N GLN A 29 -39.93 -13.91 21.36
CA GLN A 29 -39.75 -12.61 20.69
C GLN A 29 -38.37 -11.97 20.86
N GLU A 30 -37.59 -12.30 21.90
CA GLU A 30 -36.28 -11.68 22.11
C GLU A 30 -35.16 -12.28 21.22
N LYS A 31 -35.34 -13.48 20.68
CA LYS A 31 -34.37 -14.09 19.74
C LYS A 31 -34.44 -13.53 18.32
N VAL A 32 -35.44 -12.71 17.99
CA VAL A 32 -35.61 -12.17 16.64
C VAL A 32 -34.94 -10.80 16.47
N GLU A 33 -34.76 -10.02 17.54
CA GLU A 33 -34.16 -8.68 17.42
C GLU A 33 -32.62 -8.68 17.52
N GLU A 34 -32.02 -9.60 18.29
CA GLU A 34 -30.55 -9.67 18.37
C GLU A 34 -29.93 -10.31 17.10
N SER A 35 -30.67 -11.19 16.43
CA SER A 35 -30.25 -11.80 15.15
C SER A 35 -30.41 -10.86 13.94
N ALA A 36 -31.33 -9.89 14.00
CA ALA A 36 -31.53 -8.90 12.93
C ALA A 36 -30.41 -7.83 12.86
N SER A 37 -29.68 -7.60 13.96
CA SER A 37 -28.59 -6.61 14.00
C SER A 37 -27.29 -7.08 13.34
N VAL A 38 -27.12 -8.40 13.16
CA VAL A 38 -25.93 -9.00 12.55
C VAL A 38 -26.03 -9.02 11.02
N ASP A 39 -27.24 -9.02 10.46
CA ASP A 39 -27.51 -9.18 9.02
C ASP A 39 -27.52 -7.88 8.20
N THR A 40 -27.20 -6.73 8.81
CA THR A 40 -27.12 -5.44 8.10
C THR A 40 -25.68 -4.91 7.94
N LYS A 41 -24.65 -5.71 8.26
CA LYS A 41 -23.29 -5.41 7.79
C LYS A 41 -23.18 -5.82 6.34
N LYS A 42 -23.47 -4.89 5.40
CA LYS A 42 -23.20 -5.09 3.96
C LYS A 42 -21.84 -5.76 3.81
N SER A 43 -21.82 -6.96 3.23
CA SER A 43 -20.60 -7.76 3.07
C SER A 43 -19.55 -6.93 2.33
N LEU A 44 -18.41 -6.68 2.97
CA LEU A 44 -17.30 -5.92 2.41
C LEU A 44 -16.81 -6.51 1.08
N PHE A 45 -16.85 -7.83 0.95
CA PHE A 45 -16.49 -8.55 -0.27
C PHE A 45 -17.42 -8.25 -1.46
N LYS A 46 -18.66 -7.83 -1.20
CA LYS A 46 -19.60 -7.39 -2.25
C LYS A 46 -19.42 -5.91 -2.63
N ASN A 47 -18.64 -5.15 -1.86
CA ASN A 47 -18.36 -3.74 -2.15
C ASN A 47 -17.27 -3.63 -3.22
N TRP A 48 -17.68 -3.56 -4.48
CA TRP A 48 -16.76 -3.50 -5.62
C TRP A 48 -15.78 -2.30 -5.59
N PRO A 49 -16.19 -1.06 -5.25
CA PRO A 49 -15.26 0.05 -5.03
C PRO A 49 -14.15 -0.27 -4.02
N LEU A 50 -14.49 -0.92 -2.90
CA LEU A 50 -13.49 -1.35 -1.93
C LEU A 50 -12.58 -2.44 -2.51
N MET A 51 -13.17 -3.50 -3.08
CA MET A 51 -12.41 -4.66 -3.57
C MET A 51 -11.47 -4.30 -4.72
N SER A 52 -11.93 -3.50 -5.69
CA SER A 52 -11.08 -3.00 -6.78
C SER A 52 -9.92 -2.16 -6.23
N SER A 53 -10.18 -1.28 -5.26
CA SER A 53 -9.13 -0.50 -4.60
C SER A 53 -8.14 -1.37 -3.83
N ILE A 54 -8.57 -2.49 -3.21
CA ILE A 54 -7.67 -3.45 -2.54
C ILE A 54 -6.80 -4.19 -3.56
N ILE A 55 -7.35 -4.58 -4.72
CA ILE A 55 -6.55 -5.26 -5.76
C ILE A 55 -5.44 -4.34 -6.28
N VAL A 56 -5.78 -3.08 -6.59
CA VAL A 56 -4.79 -2.07 -7.00
C VAL A 56 -3.75 -1.85 -5.90
N TYR A 57 -4.17 -1.80 -4.63
CA TYR A 57 -3.29 -1.68 -3.47
C TYR A 57 -2.26 -2.81 -3.42
N CYS A 58 -2.70 -4.06 -3.60
CA CYS A 58 -1.84 -5.24 -3.60
C CYS A 58 -0.78 -5.19 -4.72
N ILE A 59 -1.15 -4.76 -5.93
CA ILE A 59 -0.23 -4.69 -7.08
C ILE A 59 0.84 -3.64 -6.83
N PHE A 60 0.46 -2.43 -6.40
CA PHE A 60 1.44 -1.38 -6.14
C PHE A 60 2.36 -1.71 -4.96
N SER A 61 1.88 -2.41 -3.93
CA SER A 61 2.77 -2.83 -2.85
C SER A 61 3.65 -4.01 -3.18
N TYR A 62 3.19 -4.92 -4.04
CA TYR A 62 4.07 -5.91 -4.64
C TYR A 62 5.20 -5.20 -5.38
N HIS A 63 4.86 -4.24 -6.25
CA HIS A 63 5.82 -3.47 -7.02
C HIS A 63 6.80 -2.70 -6.11
N ASP A 64 6.30 -2.01 -5.08
CA ASP A 64 7.11 -1.23 -4.15
C ASP A 64 8.12 -2.09 -3.37
N MET A 65 7.67 -3.27 -2.92
CA MET A 65 8.55 -4.23 -2.23
C MET A 65 9.55 -4.87 -3.20
N ALA A 66 9.11 -5.26 -4.40
CA ALA A 66 9.97 -5.79 -5.44
C ALA A 66 11.05 -4.77 -5.86
N TYR A 67 10.69 -3.50 -6.00
CA TYR A 67 11.64 -2.41 -6.23
C TYR A 67 12.66 -2.33 -5.09
N THR A 68 12.24 -2.38 -3.83
CA THR A 68 13.15 -2.21 -2.69
C THR A 68 14.20 -3.31 -2.65
N GLU A 69 13.78 -4.54 -2.95
CA GLU A 69 14.68 -5.69 -3.11
C GLU A 69 15.62 -5.49 -4.30
N VAL A 70 15.09 -5.21 -5.49
CA VAL A 70 15.89 -4.99 -6.72
C VAL A 70 16.88 -3.85 -6.53
N PHE A 71 16.46 -2.73 -5.95
CA PHE A 71 17.29 -1.56 -5.73
C PHE A 71 18.51 -1.92 -4.89
N SER A 72 18.31 -2.63 -3.79
CA SER A 72 19.40 -3.04 -2.89
C SER A 72 20.35 -4.00 -3.60
N LEU A 73 19.82 -5.05 -4.25
CA LEU A 73 20.62 -6.02 -4.99
C LEU A 73 21.39 -5.38 -6.16
N TRP A 74 20.76 -4.48 -6.91
CA TRP A 74 21.34 -3.81 -8.06
C TRP A 74 22.41 -2.78 -7.65
N ALA A 75 22.13 -1.99 -6.61
CA ALA A 75 23.06 -0.99 -6.12
C ALA A 75 24.36 -1.62 -5.58
N GLU A 76 24.25 -2.73 -4.85
CA GLU A 76 25.41 -3.44 -4.31
C GLU A 76 26.14 -4.32 -5.34
N SER A 77 25.46 -4.77 -6.40
CA SER A 77 26.06 -5.66 -7.40
C SER A 77 27.25 -5.01 -8.13
N ASP A 78 28.29 -5.80 -8.38
CA ASP A 78 29.46 -5.36 -9.15
C ASP A 78 29.08 -4.77 -10.52
N LYS A 79 29.85 -3.75 -10.95
CA LYS A 79 29.69 -3.14 -12.28
C LYS A 79 29.78 -4.13 -13.44
N LYS A 80 30.51 -5.25 -13.27
CA LYS A 80 30.60 -6.33 -14.28
C LYS A 80 29.26 -7.04 -14.53
N TYR A 81 28.31 -6.94 -13.61
CA TYR A 81 26.96 -7.49 -13.71
C TYR A 81 25.90 -6.41 -13.94
N GLY A 82 26.30 -5.19 -14.33
CA GLY A 82 25.37 -4.08 -14.57
C GLY A 82 24.84 -3.40 -13.30
N GLY A 83 25.47 -3.63 -12.15
CA GLY A 83 25.17 -2.93 -10.90
C GLY A 83 26.02 -1.67 -10.69
N LEU A 84 25.85 -1.01 -9.56
CA LEU A 84 26.58 0.23 -9.23
C LEU A 84 27.90 -0.02 -8.49
N GLY A 85 28.05 -1.19 -7.85
CA GLY A 85 29.20 -1.55 -7.03
C GLY A 85 29.33 -0.69 -5.77
N LEU A 86 28.20 -0.26 -5.19
CA LEU A 86 28.16 0.50 -3.95
C LEU A 86 28.34 -0.43 -2.74
N SER A 87 28.87 0.10 -1.65
CA SER A 87 28.89 -0.64 -0.38
C SER A 87 27.49 -0.66 0.23
N SER A 88 27.19 -1.66 1.06
CA SER A 88 25.92 -1.72 1.79
C SER A 88 25.75 -0.51 2.74
N GLU A 89 26.86 0.12 3.18
CA GLU A 89 26.83 1.38 3.95
C GLU A 89 26.30 2.53 3.09
N ASP A 90 26.80 2.70 1.87
CA ASP A 90 26.36 3.77 0.95
C ASP A 90 24.87 3.59 0.56
N VAL A 91 24.45 2.34 0.34
CA VAL A 91 23.05 2.00 0.08
C VAL A 91 22.19 2.32 1.31
N GLY A 92 22.65 1.94 2.51
CA GLY A 92 22.00 2.27 3.78
C GLY A 92 21.84 3.76 4.01
N GLN A 93 22.88 4.57 3.72
CA GLN A 93 22.80 6.03 3.81
C GLN A 93 21.76 6.60 2.84
N THR A 94 21.75 6.13 1.59
CA THR A 94 20.78 6.55 0.57
C THR A 94 19.34 6.25 1.01
N LEU A 95 19.10 5.04 1.52
CA LEU A 95 17.80 4.62 2.04
C LEU A 95 17.41 5.39 3.32
N GLY A 96 18.37 5.71 4.19
CA GLY A 96 18.16 6.53 5.38
C GLY A 96 17.69 7.95 5.05
N ILE A 97 18.36 8.61 4.10
CA ILE A 97 17.95 9.94 3.60
C ILE A 97 16.56 9.86 2.95
N THR A 98 16.33 8.82 2.15
CA THR A 98 15.05 8.55 1.50
C THR A 98 13.91 8.38 2.52
N GLY A 99 14.14 7.61 3.59
CA GLY A 99 13.17 7.44 4.68
C GLY A 99 12.90 8.74 5.46
N GLY A 100 13.93 9.56 5.71
CA GLY A 100 13.77 10.87 6.31
C GLY A 100 12.93 11.83 5.46
N SER A 101 13.19 11.85 4.14
CA SER A 101 12.45 12.69 3.18
C SER A 101 10.96 12.35 3.14
N LEU A 102 10.63 11.06 3.19
CA LEU A 102 9.25 10.57 3.19
C LEU A 102 8.43 11.13 4.35
N LEU A 103 9.00 11.21 5.55
CA LEU A 103 8.29 11.73 6.71
C LEU A 103 7.89 13.20 6.50
N VAL A 104 8.81 14.00 5.96
CA VAL A 104 8.57 15.42 5.64
C VAL A 104 7.53 15.53 4.52
N TYR A 105 7.67 14.73 3.46
CA TYR A 105 6.74 14.69 2.34
C TYR A 105 5.31 14.36 2.81
N GLN A 106 5.16 13.30 3.59
CA GLN A 106 3.86 12.81 4.04
C GLN A 106 3.16 13.77 5.01
N MET A 107 3.91 14.44 5.89
CA MET A 107 3.34 15.38 6.85
C MET A 107 2.92 16.71 6.22
N PHE A 108 3.70 17.22 5.27
CA PHE A 108 3.53 18.59 4.78
C PHE A 108 3.09 18.66 3.31
N ILE A 109 3.65 17.83 2.44
CA ILE A 109 3.49 17.98 0.99
C ILE A 109 2.26 17.21 0.49
N TYR A 110 2.17 15.92 0.81
CA TYR A 110 1.07 15.06 0.35
C TYR A 110 -0.34 15.60 0.68
N PRO A 111 -0.65 16.09 1.90
CA PRO A 111 -1.98 16.60 2.20
C PRO A 111 -2.39 17.78 1.32
N ARG A 112 -1.42 18.62 0.92
CA ARG A 112 -1.66 19.76 0.03
C ARG A 112 -1.95 19.28 -1.39
N ILE A 113 -1.17 18.33 -1.91
CA ILE A 113 -1.36 17.75 -3.24
C ILE A 113 -2.73 17.05 -3.32
N ASN A 114 -3.04 16.20 -2.33
CA ASN A 114 -4.31 15.46 -2.28
C ASN A 114 -5.52 16.39 -2.16
N LYS A 115 -5.40 17.53 -1.47
CA LYS A 115 -6.49 18.53 -1.40
C LYS A 115 -6.81 19.15 -2.76
N VAL A 116 -5.83 19.30 -3.64
CA VAL A 116 -6.00 19.94 -4.96
C VAL A 116 -6.43 18.94 -6.03
N LEU A 117 -5.77 17.77 -6.07
CA LEU A 117 -5.97 16.80 -7.17
C LEU A 117 -6.98 15.69 -6.80
N GLY A 118 -7.20 15.45 -5.52
CA GLY A 118 -7.92 14.28 -5.04
C GLY A 118 -7.13 12.97 -5.22
N PRO A 119 -7.56 11.89 -4.54
CA PRO A 119 -6.77 10.66 -4.46
C PRO A 119 -6.61 9.94 -5.81
N ILE A 120 -7.62 9.97 -6.68
CA ILE A 120 -7.56 9.24 -7.97
C ILE A 120 -6.49 9.84 -8.88
N LYS A 121 -6.52 11.17 -9.06
CA LYS A 121 -5.55 11.87 -9.91
C LYS A 121 -4.16 11.85 -9.29
N CYS A 122 -4.03 11.96 -7.97
CA CYS A 122 -2.75 11.78 -7.28
C CYS A 122 -2.14 10.41 -7.62
N CYS A 123 -2.92 9.33 -7.46
CA CYS A 123 -2.47 7.97 -7.77
C CYS A 123 -2.06 7.82 -9.24
N GLN A 124 -2.90 8.27 -10.18
CA GLN A 124 -2.64 8.16 -11.63
C GLN A 124 -1.39 8.93 -12.06
N ILE A 125 -1.25 10.18 -11.61
CA ILE A 125 -0.11 11.03 -11.96
C ILE A 125 1.17 10.47 -11.34
N ALA A 126 1.13 10.06 -10.07
CA ALA A 126 2.27 9.46 -9.39
C ALA A 126 2.73 8.18 -10.10
N ALA A 127 1.81 7.26 -10.42
CA ALA A 127 2.14 6.03 -11.15
C ALA A 127 2.69 6.30 -12.56
N ALA A 128 2.13 7.30 -13.27
CA ALA A 128 2.66 7.72 -14.56
C ALA A 128 4.07 8.33 -14.47
N LEU A 129 4.39 9.06 -13.39
CA LEU A 129 5.71 9.64 -13.14
C LEU A 129 6.74 8.59 -12.68
N CYS A 130 6.29 7.52 -12.02
CA CYS A 130 7.14 6.41 -11.61
C CYS A 130 7.82 5.72 -12.80
N ILE A 131 7.10 5.58 -13.91
CA ILE A 131 7.57 4.90 -15.12
C ILE A 131 8.86 5.51 -15.71
N PRO A 132 8.91 6.80 -16.09
CA PRO A 132 10.13 7.41 -16.64
C PRO A 132 11.28 7.43 -15.63
N ILE A 133 10.97 7.51 -14.33
CA ILE A 133 12.00 7.42 -13.27
C ILE A 133 12.65 6.05 -13.30
N LEU A 134 11.88 4.97 -13.21
CA LEU A 134 12.42 3.60 -13.23
C LEU A 134 13.11 3.27 -14.56
N PHE A 135 12.60 3.80 -15.67
CA PHE A 135 13.26 3.67 -16.97
C PHE A 135 14.66 4.31 -16.99
N ALA A 136 14.89 5.37 -16.19
CA ALA A 136 16.18 6.05 -16.11
C ALA A 136 17.23 5.33 -15.24
N TYR A 137 16.84 4.38 -14.39
CA TYR A 137 17.75 3.74 -13.42
C TYR A 137 18.93 2.99 -14.06
N PRO A 138 18.72 2.14 -15.09
CA PRO A 138 19.83 1.45 -15.74
C PRO A 138 20.94 2.39 -16.23
N TYR A 139 20.58 3.61 -16.67
CA TYR A 139 21.54 4.60 -17.16
C TYR A 139 22.43 5.20 -16.06
N MET A 140 22.08 5.05 -14.79
CA MET A 140 22.94 5.49 -13.68
C MET A 140 24.24 4.68 -13.62
N THR A 141 24.30 3.49 -14.23
CA THR A 141 25.53 2.68 -14.32
C THR A 141 26.66 3.38 -15.09
N TYR A 142 26.32 4.34 -15.96
CA TYR A 142 27.30 5.17 -16.69
C TYR A 142 27.90 6.29 -15.85
N LEU A 143 27.36 6.55 -14.66
CA LEU A 143 27.84 7.57 -13.74
C LEU A 143 28.84 6.95 -12.75
N SER A 144 29.67 7.81 -12.15
CA SER A 144 30.61 7.38 -11.12
C SER A 144 30.92 8.50 -10.14
N GLY A 145 31.45 8.13 -8.97
CA GLY A 145 31.85 9.07 -7.94
C GLY A 145 30.67 9.86 -7.34
N PRO A 146 30.90 11.12 -6.92
CA PRO A 146 29.88 11.92 -6.22
C PRO A 146 28.60 12.16 -7.03
N ALA A 147 28.72 12.27 -8.36
CA ALA A 147 27.57 12.48 -9.24
C ALA A 147 26.57 11.31 -9.17
N LEU A 148 27.07 10.08 -9.11
CA LEU A 148 26.22 8.88 -8.95
C LEU A 148 25.46 8.92 -7.62
N SER A 149 26.15 9.18 -6.51
CA SER A 149 25.52 9.23 -5.18
C SER A 149 24.42 10.29 -5.09
N VAL A 150 24.67 11.49 -5.61
CA VAL A 150 23.67 12.57 -5.63
C VAL A 150 22.46 12.19 -6.50
N ILE A 151 22.69 11.71 -7.72
CA ILE A 151 21.60 11.37 -8.65
C ILE A 151 20.78 10.19 -8.12
N LEU A 152 21.45 9.16 -7.58
CA LEU A 152 20.80 7.99 -6.98
C LEU A 152 19.93 8.40 -5.78
N THR A 153 20.45 9.29 -4.92
CA THR A 153 19.71 9.78 -3.75
C THR A 153 18.47 10.57 -4.18
N ILE A 154 18.60 11.49 -5.13
CA ILE A 154 17.47 12.26 -5.65
C ILE A 154 16.42 11.33 -6.26
N ALA A 155 16.85 10.35 -7.08
CA ALA A 155 15.94 9.40 -7.71
C ALA A 155 15.24 8.51 -6.67
N SER A 156 15.97 8.03 -5.66
CA SER A 156 15.43 7.22 -4.56
C SER A 156 14.38 8.00 -3.74
N VAL A 157 14.67 9.25 -3.39
CA VAL A 157 13.72 10.17 -2.72
C VAL A 157 12.46 10.34 -3.57
N LEU A 158 12.62 10.70 -4.84
CA LEU A 158 11.49 10.95 -5.73
C LEU A 158 10.63 9.69 -5.93
N LYS A 159 11.25 8.53 -6.15
CA LYS A 159 10.53 7.25 -6.25
C LYS A 159 9.75 6.98 -4.97
N ASN A 160 10.36 7.17 -3.80
CA ASN A 160 9.73 6.84 -2.53
C ASN A 160 8.54 7.76 -2.22
N ASP A 161 8.65 9.05 -2.50
CA ASP A 161 7.55 10.01 -2.35
C ASP A 161 6.39 9.71 -3.33
N ILE A 162 6.71 9.27 -4.54
CA ILE A 162 5.74 8.80 -5.53
C ILE A 162 5.01 7.54 -5.03
N ALA A 163 5.76 6.54 -4.54
CA ALA A 163 5.18 5.32 -3.99
C ALA A 163 4.26 5.63 -2.79
N ALA A 164 4.69 6.52 -1.89
CA ALA A 164 3.88 6.98 -0.78
C ALA A 164 2.58 7.68 -1.21
N THR A 165 2.66 8.48 -2.29
CA THR A 165 1.49 9.15 -2.89
C THR A 165 0.48 8.13 -3.40
N ILE A 166 0.93 7.11 -4.13
CA ILE A 166 0.10 6.03 -4.67
C ILE A 166 -0.58 5.28 -3.53
N ILE A 167 0.20 4.78 -2.57
CA ILE A 167 -0.28 3.98 -1.44
C ILE A 167 -1.28 4.77 -0.59
N THR A 168 -0.96 6.01 -0.24
CA THR A 168 -1.85 6.84 0.57
C THR A 168 -3.13 7.18 -0.17
N SER A 169 -3.05 7.47 -1.48
CA SER A 169 -4.23 7.77 -2.29
C SER A 169 -5.19 6.59 -2.35
N ILE A 170 -4.67 5.38 -2.57
CA ILE A 170 -5.45 4.15 -2.58
C ILE A 170 -6.06 3.87 -1.21
N PHE A 171 -5.31 4.10 -0.13
CA PHE A 171 -5.83 3.94 1.22
C PHE A 171 -7.00 4.90 1.52
N ILE A 172 -6.93 6.14 1.02
CA ILE A 172 -8.05 7.09 1.09
C ILE A 172 -9.26 6.56 0.30
N LEU A 173 -9.06 6.00 -0.89
CA LEU A 173 -10.14 5.42 -1.69
C LEU A 173 -10.84 4.26 -0.96
N GLN A 174 -10.09 3.37 -0.31
CA GLN A 174 -10.64 2.28 0.51
C GLN A 174 -11.50 2.83 1.66
N ASN A 175 -11.00 3.83 2.38
CA ASN A 175 -11.73 4.44 3.50
C ASN A 175 -12.97 5.25 3.06
N ASN A 176 -12.97 5.76 1.83
CA ASN A 176 -14.11 6.45 1.22
C ASN A 176 -15.15 5.46 0.67
N ALA A 177 -14.75 4.23 0.35
CA ALA A 177 -15.65 3.19 -0.16
C ALA A 177 -16.54 2.56 0.92
N VAL A 178 -16.25 2.76 2.21
CA VAL A 178 -16.98 2.15 3.33
C VAL A 178 -17.44 3.20 4.35
N SER A 179 -18.49 2.87 5.09
CA SER A 179 -18.93 3.66 6.24
C SER A 179 -17.93 3.56 7.39
N GLN A 180 -17.93 4.56 8.27
CA GLN A 180 -16.92 4.72 9.32
C GLN A 180 -16.86 3.53 10.30
N ASP A 181 -18.00 2.91 10.59
CA ASP A 181 -18.12 1.72 11.44
C ASP A 181 -17.45 0.46 10.82
N GLN A 182 -17.30 0.43 9.50
CA GLN A 182 -16.67 -0.69 8.78
C GLN A 182 -15.21 -0.45 8.40
N ARG A 183 -14.67 0.76 8.59
CA ARG A 183 -13.28 1.12 8.21
C ARG A 183 -12.23 0.22 8.85
N GLY A 184 -12.42 -0.18 10.11
CA GLY A 184 -11.50 -1.08 10.79
C GLY A 184 -11.40 -2.44 10.09
N ALA A 185 -12.54 -3.04 9.75
CA ALA A 185 -12.60 -4.31 9.05
C ALA A 185 -12.08 -4.21 7.60
N ALA A 186 -12.42 -3.12 6.89
CA ALA A 186 -11.94 -2.86 5.53
C ALA A 186 -10.41 -2.69 5.48
N ASN A 187 -9.85 -1.90 6.40
CA ASN A 187 -8.39 -1.70 6.49
C ASN A 187 -7.68 -3.00 6.90
N GLY A 188 -8.26 -3.78 7.83
CA GLY A 188 -7.74 -5.10 8.20
C GLY A 188 -7.67 -6.06 7.01
N LEU A 189 -8.73 -6.12 6.20
CA LEU A 189 -8.77 -6.89 4.96
C LEU A 189 -7.71 -6.41 3.95
N ALA A 190 -7.64 -5.11 3.70
CA ALA A 190 -6.69 -4.51 2.78
C ALA A 190 -5.23 -4.77 3.19
N MET A 191 -4.90 -4.57 4.48
CA MET A 191 -3.57 -4.81 5.04
C MET A 191 -3.17 -6.29 4.95
N THR A 192 -4.11 -7.19 5.25
CA THR A 192 -3.86 -8.64 5.14
C THR A 192 -3.57 -9.03 3.70
N ALA A 193 -4.45 -8.65 2.75
CA ALA A 193 -4.27 -8.95 1.34
C ALA A 193 -2.94 -8.40 0.80
N MET A 194 -2.64 -7.14 1.11
CA MET A 194 -1.38 -6.50 0.74
C MET A 194 -0.16 -7.24 1.29
N SER A 195 -0.18 -7.61 2.57
CA SER A 195 0.97 -8.23 3.23
C SER A 195 1.38 -9.53 2.57
N LEU A 196 0.42 -10.32 2.08
CA LEU A 196 0.67 -11.53 1.30
C LEU A 196 1.44 -11.23 0.01
N PHE A 197 1.06 -10.17 -0.70
CA PHE A 197 1.74 -9.73 -1.92
C PHE A 197 3.14 -9.19 -1.63
N LYS A 198 3.31 -8.39 -0.56
CA LYS A 198 4.63 -7.92 -0.12
C LYS A 198 5.53 -9.09 0.30
N ALA A 199 4.99 -10.12 0.95
CA ALA A 199 5.77 -11.26 1.42
C ALA A 199 6.42 -12.05 0.28
N VAL A 200 5.74 -12.19 -0.86
CA VAL A 200 6.25 -12.94 -2.02
C VAL A 200 7.08 -12.09 -2.99
N ALA A 201 7.01 -10.76 -2.87
CA ALA A 201 7.68 -9.84 -3.80
C ALA A 201 9.21 -9.97 -3.81
N PRO A 202 9.93 -10.04 -2.67
CA PRO A 202 11.39 -10.19 -2.68
C PRO A 202 11.85 -11.48 -3.36
N ALA A 203 11.15 -12.60 -3.13
CA ALA A 203 11.47 -13.87 -3.78
C ALA A 203 11.31 -13.76 -5.31
N GLY A 204 10.21 -13.17 -5.79
CA GLY A 204 9.99 -12.95 -7.22
C GLY A 204 11.04 -12.01 -7.83
N ALA A 205 11.30 -10.89 -7.16
CA ALA A 205 12.31 -9.90 -7.55
C ALA A 205 13.72 -10.51 -7.64
N GLY A 206 14.13 -11.28 -6.62
CA GLY A 206 15.44 -11.93 -6.58
C GLY A 206 15.63 -12.98 -7.68
N ILE A 207 14.60 -13.77 -7.99
CA ILE A 207 14.63 -14.72 -9.12
C ILE A 207 14.81 -13.97 -10.44
N VAL A 208 14.02 -12.93 -10.67
CA VAL A 208 14.12 -12.09 -11.88
C VAL A 208 15.49 -11.43 -11.99
N PHE A 209 16.00 -10.88 -10.89
CA PHE A 209 17.30 -10.22 -10.84
C PHE A 209 18.45 -11.20 -11.13
N SER A 210 18.45 -12.37 -10.50
CA SER A 210 19.45 -13.42 -10.74
C SER A 210 19.43 -13.92 -12.18
N TRP A 211 18.23 -14.16 -12.73
CA TRP A 211 18.08 -14.51 -14.13
C TRP A 211 18.62 -13.42 -15.05
N ALA A 212 18.31 -12.15 -14.76
CA ALA A 212 18.76 -11.02 -15.57
C ALA A 212 20.30 -10.87 -15.57
N GLN A 213 20.98 -11.15 -14.44
CA GLN A 213 22.44 -11.16 -14.36
C GLN A 213 23.10 -12.16 -15.33
N THR A 214 22.43 -13.26 -15.71
CA THR A 214 22.98 -14.23 -16.67
C THR A 214 22.96 -13.74 -18.12
N ARG A 215 22.32 -12.60 -18.41
CA ARG A 215 22.00 -12.14 -19.78
C ARG A 215 22.62 -10.78 -20.15
N GLN A 216 23.70 -10.38 -19.48
CA GLN A 216 24.34 -9.07 -19.64
C GLN A 216 24.81 -8.76 -21.08
N HIS A 217 25.11 -9.79 -21.89
CA HIS A 217 25.63 -9.62 -23.25
C HIS A 217 24.57 -9.73 -24.36
N THR A 218 23.28 -9.61 -24.02
CA THR A 218 22.20 -9.70 -25.01
C THR A 218 21.93 -8.34 -25.68
N PHE A 219 21.68 -8.35 -26.99
CA PHE A 219 21.46 -7.13 -27.79
C PHE A 219 20.15 -6.40 -27.46
N PHE A 220 19.11 -7.15 -27.04
CA PHE A 220 17.80 -6.61 -26.68
C PHE A 220 17.58 -6.78 -25.18
N LEU A 221 17.48 -5.65 -24.46
CA LEU A 221 17.35 -5.55 -22.99
C LEU A 221 18.45 -6.30 -22.23
N PRO A 222 19.66 -5.69 -22.10
CA PRO A 222 20.70 -6.16 -21.19
C PRO A 222 20.15 -6.35 -19.77
N GLY A 223 20.79 -7.20 -18.97
CA GLY A 223 20.20 -7.71 -17.73
C GLY A 223 19.67 -6.64 -16.79
N ASP A 224 20.41 -5.57 -16.53
CA ASP A 224 19.95 -4.44 -15.72
C ASP A 224 18.68 -3.79 -16.30
N HIS A 225 18.65 -3.52 -17.60
CA HIS A 225 17.49 -2.97 -18.30
C HIS A 225 16.27 -3.90 -18.23
N MET A 226 16.48 -5.21 -18.25
CA MET A 226 15.41 -6.20 -18.14
C MET A 226 14.68 -6.12 -16.79
N VAL A 227 15.41 -5.97 -15.69
CA VAL A 227 14.80 -5.93 -14.35
C VAL A 227 13.93 -4.68 -14.19
N PHE A 228 14.47 -3.51 -14.57
CA PHE A 228 13.72 -2.26 -14.50
C PHE A 228 12.58 -2.21 -15.53
N PHE A 229 12.71 -2.87 -16.68
CA PHE A 229 11.60 -3.05 -17.62
C PHE A 229 10.46 -3.87 -17.03
N LEU A 230 10.75 -4.97 -16.34
CA LEU A 230 9.72 -5.80 -15.70
C LEU A 230 9.04 -5.06 -14.53
N LEU A 231 9.78 -4.29 -13.73
CA LEU A 231 9.20 -3.39 -12.74
C LEU A 231 8.24 -2.38 -13.38
N ASN A 232 8.66 -1.76 -14.49
CA ASN A 232 7.82 -0.85 -15.27
C ASN A 232 6.55 -1.51 -15.82
N MET A 233 6.59 -2.79 -16.22
CA MET A 233 5.41 -3.52 -16.67
C MET A 233 4.39 -3.73 -15.54
N ILE A 234 4.86 -4.01 -14.33
CA ILE A 234 3.98 -4.13 -13.16
C ILE A 234 3.41 -2.77 -12.77
N GLU A 235 4.22 -1.72 -12.80
CA GLU A 235 3.77 -0.34 -12.55
C GLU A 235 2.73 0.11 -13.59
N LEU A 236 2.96 -0.19 -14.88
CA LEU A 236 2.02 0.09 -15.96
C LEU A 236 0.72 -0.68 -15.77
N LEU A 237 0.77 -1.95 -15.37
CA LEU A 237 -0.42 -2.73 -15.02
C LEU A 237 -1.18 -2.05 -13.87
N GLY A 238 -0.48 -1.66 -12.80
CA GLY A 238 -1.07 -0.91 -11.69
C GLY A 238 -1.77 0.36 -12.16
N LEU A 239 -1.08 1.16 -12.98
CA LEU A 239 -1.61 2.39 -13.59
C LEU A 239 -2.86 2.11 -14.44
N VAL A 240 -2.83 1.11 -15.33
CA VAL A 240 -3.99 0.75 -16.16
C VAL A 240 -5.20 0.37 -15.29
N LEU A 241 -4.98 -0.36 -14.21
CA LEU A 241 -6.05 -0.75 -13.27
C LEU A 241 -6.61 0.43 -12.47
N THR A 242 -5.92 1.58 -12.40
CA THR A 242 -6.49 2.79 -11.78
C THR A 242 -7.56 3.49 -12.64
N PHE A 243 -7.74 3.10 -13.90
CA PHE A 243 -8.75 3.69 -14.78
C PHE A 243 -10.07 2.93 -14.73
N LYS A 244 -11.18 3.64 -15.04
CA LYS A 244 -12.48 3.00 -15.26
C LYS A 244 -12.37 2.04 -16.47
N PRO A 245 -13.02 0.86 -16.44
CA PRO A 245 -14.05 0.44 -15.48
C PRO A 245 -13.53 -0.29 -14.23
N PHE A 246 -12.21 -0.52 -14.09
CA PHE A 246 -11.70 -1.37 -13.01
C PHE A 246 -11.80 -0.70 -11.64
N LEU A 247 -11.11 0.43 -11.46
CA LEU A 247 -11.16 1.18 -10.20
C LEU A 247 -12.50 1.92 -10.10
N ALA A 248 -13.45 1.29 -9.43
CA ALA A 248 -14.76 1.86 -9.18
C ALA A 248 -14.69 2.84 -8.01
N VAL A 249 -15.31 4.00 -8.18
CA VAL A 249 -15.35 5.06 -7.18
C VAL A 249 -16.80 5.19 -6.71
N PRO A 250 -17.07 5.37 -5.41
CA PRO A 250 -18.42 5.63 -4.93
C PRO A 250 -19.02 6.87 -5.62
N GLU A 251 -20.30 6.80 -6.01
CA GLU A 251 -21.00 7.85 -6.79
C GLU A 251 -20.95 9.26 -6.19
N HIS A 252 -20.63 9.40 -4.90
CA HIS A 252 -20.49 10.70 -4.22
C HIS A 252 -19.30 11.53 -4.71
N ASN A 253 -18.26 10.91 -5.29
CA ASN A 253 -17.05 11.59 -5.77
C ASN A 253 -17.11 12.04 -7.24
N ASP A 254 -18.10 11.61 -8.03
CA ASP A 254 -18.24 12.02 -9.44
C ASP A 254 -18.88 13.43 -9.59
N ARG A 255 -19.14 14.15 -8.48
CA ARG A 255 -19.81 15.47 -8.45
C ARG A 255 -18.92 16.70 -8.23
N ASN A 256 -17.59 16.55 -8.26
CA ASN A 256 -16.65 17.67 -8.12
C ASN A 256 -15.75 17.83 -9.33
#